data_AF-A0A2E4PKH4-F1
#
_entry.id   AF-A0A2E4PKH4-F1
#
_cell.length_a   1.000
_cell.length_b   1.000
_cell.length_c   1.000
_cell.angle_alpha   90.00
_cell.angle_beta   90.00
_cell.angle_gamma   90.00
#
_symmetry.space_group_name_H-M   'P 1'
#
loop_
_entity.id
_entity.type
_entity.pdbx_description
1 polymer ?
#
loop_
_entity_poly.entity_id
_entity_poly.type
_entity_poly.pdbx_seq_one_letter_code
_entity_poly.pdbx_strand_id
1 'polypeptide(L)'
;MYDFIKGAVFVDGGNIWLLNENPNKPGAQFSNQFLKQLAIGTGVGLRFDFSFLILRTDFAFPLRKPYLPKGQEWVIDEIDFGDRNWRKENLIFNLAIGYPF
;
A
#
# COMPACT_ATOMS: atom_id res chain seq x y z
N MET A 1 -14.15 10.36 -26.18
CA MET A 1 -15.11 9.28 -25.87
C MET A 1 -14.82 8.56 -24.53
N TYR A 2 -13.78 8.91 -23.75
CA TYR A 2 -13.52 8.28 -22.43
C TYR A 2 -13.13 9.29 -21.34
N ASP A 3 -13.86 10.41 -21.22
CA ASP A 3 -13.50 11.47 -20.25
C ASP A 3 -13.96 11.15 -18.81
N PHE A 4 -14.72 10.06 -18.62
CA PHE A 4 -15.26 9.66 -17.31
C PHE A 4 -14.41 8.61 -16.57
N ILE A 5 -13.41 8.00 -17.23
CA ILE A 5 -12.53 6.99 -16.61
C ILE A 5 -11.11 7.52 -16.55
N LYS A 6 -10.52 7.49 -15.35
CA LYS A 6 -9.13 7.88 -15.10
C LYS A 6 -8.37 6.69 -14.51
N GLY A 7 -7.19 6.43 -15.04
CA GLY A 7 -6.28 5.40 -14.51
C GLY A 7 -5.05 6.02 -13.88
N ALA A 8 -4.49 5.35 -12.87
CA ALA A 8 -3.22 5.71 -12.27
C ALA A 8 -2.42 4.45 -11.93
N VAL A 9 -1.10 4.55 -12.03
CA VAL A 9 -0.16 3.65 -11.36
C VAL A 9 0.48 4.44 -10.22
N PHE A 10 0.68 3.80 -9.07
CA PHE A 10 1.19 4.50 -7.90
C PHE A 10 2.20 3.67 -7.12
N VAL A 11 3.04 4.37 -6.37
CA VAL A 11 3.91 3.82 -5.32
C VAL A 11 3.65 4.64 -4.08
N ASP A 12 3.41 3.96 -2.97
CA ASP A 12 3.23 4.56 -1.66
C ASP A 12 4.27 4.01 -0.68
N GLY A 13 4.53 4.79 0.37
CA GLY A 13 5.43 4.38 1.42
C GLY A 13 5.03 4.99 2.74
N GLY A 14 4.99 4.17 3.78
CA GLY A 14 4.52 4.60 5.10
C GLY A 14 5.02 3.69 6.21
N ASN A 15 5.06 4.25 7.41
CA ASN A 15 5.24 3.51 8.65
C ASN A 15 4.70 4.34 9.81
N ILE A 16 4.46 3.71 10.97
CA ILE A 16 3.98 4.36 12.19
C ILE A 16 5.04 4.19 13.27
N TRP A 17 5.37 5.29 13.94
CA TRP A 17 6.38 5.32 15.01
C TRP A 17 5.79 5.86 16.32
N LEU A 18 6.39 5.44 17.43
CA LEU A 18 6.15 6.02 18.74
C LEU A 18 7.09 7.21 18.98
N LEU A 19 6.57 8.26 19.62
CA LEU A 19 7.39 9.38 20.07
C LEU A 19 8.31 8.98 21.22
N ASN A 20 7.76 8.24 22.19
CA ASN A 20 8.47 7.75 23.36
C ASN A 20 8.69 6.25 23.25
N GLU A 21 9.78 5.78 23.86
CA GLU A 21 10.04 4.34 23.97
C GLU A 21 8.92 3.64 24.74
N ASN A 22 8.62 2.42 24.33
CA ASN A 22 7.69 1.54 25.02
C ASN A 22 8.34 0.16 25.18
N PRO A 23 8.56 -0.33 26.42
CA PRO A 23 9.17 -1.64 26.66
C PRO A 23 8.44 -2.81 25.98
N ASN A 24 7.12 -2.67 25.75
CA ASN A 24 6.31 -3.69 25.07
C ASN A 24 6.42 -3.62 23.54
N LYS A 25 7.06 -2.59 22.97
CA LYS A 25 7.23 -2.38 21.52
C LYS A 25 8.67 -1.92 21.22
N PRO A 26 9.68 -2.78 21.47
CA PRO A 26 11.07 -2.43 21.21
C PRO A 26 11.29 -2.10 19.72
N GLY A 27 12.04 -1.04 19.44
CA GLY A 27 12.35 -0.60 18.08
C GLY A 27 11.24 0.18 17.35
N ALA A 28 10.08 0.40 18.00
CA ALA A 28 8.97 1.18 17.42
C ALA A 28 9.14 2.70 17.55
N GLN A 29 10.15 3.18 18.30
CA GLN A 29 10.40 4.61 18.44
C GLN A 29 10.91 5.21 17.13
N PHE A 30 10.50 6.45 16.84
CA PHE A 30 11.07 7.21 15.75
C PHE A 30 12.57 7.42 15.95
N SER A 31 13.36 7.18 14.90
CA SER A 31 14.81 7.31 14.95
C SER A 31 15.38 7.70 13.59
N ASN A 32 16.69 7.97 13.53
CA ASN A 32 17.40 8.24 12.28
C ASN A 32 17.39 7.06 11.28
N GLN A 33 16.86 5.90 11.67
CA GLN A 33 16.67 4.74 10.81
C GLN A 33 15.29 4.69 10.14
N PHE A 34 14.46 5.73 10.26
CA PHE A 34 13.08 5.75 9.76
C PHE A 34 12.94 5.31 8.29
N LEU A 35 13.89 5.70 7.41
CA LEU A 35 13.89 5.26 6.00
C LEU A 35 14.01 3.74 5.86
N LYS A 36 14.77 3.09 6.73
CA LYS A 36 14.90 1.63 6.74
C LYS A 36 13.64 0.95 7.28
N GLN A 37 12.79 1.66 8.02
CA GLN A 37 11.56 1.14 8.60
C GLN A 37 10.33 1.39 7.72
N LEU A 38 10.49 2.02 6.55
CA LEU A 38 9.40 2.34 5.64
C LEU A 38 8.91 1.08 4.90
N ALA A 39 7.62 0.76 5.02
CA ALA A 39 6.96 -0.18 4.13
C ALA A 39 6.65 0.50 2.81
N ILE A 40 6.79 -0.22 1.69
CA ILE A 40 6.57 0.32 0.35
C ILE A 40 5.60 -0.59 -0.38
N GLY A 41 4.52 -0.01 -0.90
CA GLY A 41 3.52 -0.66 -1.73
C GLY A 41 3.48 -0.04 -3.13
N THR A 42 2.98 -0.80 -4.08
CA THR A 42 2.63 -0.27 -5.41
C THR A 42 1.29 -0.82 -5.83
N GLY A 43 0.66 -0.14 -6.78
CA GLY A 43 -0.66 -0.52 -7.22
C GLY A 43 -1.14 0.23 -8.44
N VAL A 44 -2.35 -0.14 -8.82
CA VAL A 44 -3.11 0.49 -9.91
C VAL A 44 -4.45 0.95 -9.38
N GLY A 45 -4.86 2.15 -9.81
CA GLY A 45 -6.10 2.78 -9.44
C GLY A 45 -6.94 3.08 -10.67
N LEU A 46 -8.23 2.83 -10.58
CA LEU A 46 -9.22 3.33 -11.54
C LEU A 46 -10.19 4.23 -10.81
N ARG A 47 -10.52 5.35 -11.46
CA ARG A 47 -11.47 6.33 -10.98
C ARG A 47 -12.53 6.54 -12.07
N PHE A 48 -13.79 6.42 -11.67
CA PHE A 48 -14.95 6.63 -12.52
C PHE A 48 -15.71 7.86 -12.03
N ASP A 49 -15.81 8.88 -12.87
CA ASP A 49 -16.48 10.15 -12.60
C ASP A 49 -17.89 10.11 -13.22
N PHE A 50 -18.89 9.62 -12.48
CA PHE A 50 -20.29 9.72 -12.87
C PHE A 50 -20.88 11.07 -12.43
N SER A 51 -21.95 11.53 -13.10
CA SER A 51 -22.56 12.84 -12.80
C SER A 51 -23.10 12.99 -11.37
N PHE A 52 -23.39 11.87 -10.69
CA PHE A 52 -23.98 11.84 -9.35
C PHE A 52 -23.06 11.16 -8.31
N LEU A 53 -21.94 10.57 -8.73
CA LEU A 53 -21.06 9.78 -7.86
C LEU A 53 -19.66 9.63 -8.46
N ILE A 54 -18.62 9.67 -7.63
CA ILE A 54 -17.26 9.26 -7.96
C ILE A 54 -16.99 7.90 -7.34
N LEU A 55 -16.56 6.94 -8.15
CA LEU A 55 -16.14 5.60 -7.72
C LEU A 55 -14.62 5.47 -7.89
N ARG A 56 -13.94 4.91 -6.89
CA ARG A 56 -12.52 4.53 -7.00
C ARG A 56 -12.31 3.08 -6.60
N THR A 57 -11.48 2.41 -7.39
CA THR A 57 -11.03 1.05 -7.14
C THR A 57 -9.52 1.03 -7.20
N ASP A 58 -8.88 0.67 -6.10
CA ASP A 58 -7.42 0.62 -6.00
C ASP A 58 -7.00 -0.81 -5.65
N PHE A 59 -6.06 -1.34 -6.42
CA PHE A 59 -5.45 -2.65 -6.19
C PHE A 59 -3.97 -2.44 -5.90
N ALA A 60 -3.53 -2.87 -4.72
CA ALA A 60 -2.15 -2.69 -4.28
C ALA A 60 -1.54 -4.00 -3.77
N PHE A 61 -0.21 -4.09 -3.86
CA PHE A 61 0.58 -5.18 -3.30
C PHE A 61 1.94 -4.64 -2.79
N PRO A 62 2.57 -5.31 -1.81
CA PRO A 62 3.80 -4.84 -1.20
C PRO A 62 5.01 -5.04 -2.12
N LEU A 63 5.89 -4.04 -2.18
CA LEU A 63 7.25 -4.17 -2.72
C LEU A 63 8.28 -4.35 -1.60
N ARG A 64 7.99 -3.80 -0.41
CA ARG A 64 8.89 -3.85 0.75
C ARG A 64 8.14 -4.03 2.07
N LYS A 65 8.57 -5.03 2.85
CA LYS A 65 8.06 -5.36 4.20
C LYS A 65 9.19 -5.16 5.24
N PRO A 66 9.19 -4.07 6.02
CA PRO A 66 10.31 -3.70 6.89
C PRO A 66 10.42 -4.56 8.17
N TYR A 67 9.43 -5.41 8.43
CA TYR A 67 9.41 -6.33 9.57
C TYR A 67 10.02 -7.71 9.26
N LEU A 68 10.44 -7.95 8.01
CA LEU A 68 11.15 -9.16 7.62
C LEU A 68 12.62 -9.12 8.06
N PRO A 69 13.31 -10.28 8.10
CA PRO A 69 14.74 -10.34 8.40
C PRO A 69 15.56 -9.44 7.46
N LYS A 70 16.68 -8.94 8.00
CA LYS A 70 17.57 -8.05 7.24
C LYS A 70 18.07 -8.72 5.96
N GLY A 71 17.89 -8.05 4.83
CA GLY A 71 18.21 -8.57 3.50
C GLY A 71 17.04 -9.23 2.78
N GLN A 72 15.89 -9.42 3.44
CA GLN A 72 14.66 -10.00 2.89
C GLN A 72 13.50 -9.00 2.87
N GLU A 73 13.75 -7.72 3.17
CA GLU A 73 12.68 -6.73 3.26
C GLU A 73 12.08 -6.42 1.89
N TRP A 74 12.84 -6.56 0.80
CA TRP A 74 12.34 -6.38 -0.56
C TRP A 74 11.77 -7.69 -1.07
N VAL A 75 10.47 -7.69 -1.35
CA VAL A 75 9.70 -8.90 -1.71
C VAL A 75 9.27 -8.92 -3.18
N ILE A 76 9.98 -8.15 -4.02
CA ILE A 76 9.65 -8.00 -5.44
C ILE A 76 9.77 -9.36 -6.16
N ASP A 77 10.80 -10.13 -5.83
CA ASP A 77 11.05 -11.45 -6.42
C ASP A 77 10.08 -12.53 -5.91
N GLU A 78 9.28 -12.23 -4.88
CA GLU A 78 8.28 -13.13 -4.30
C GLU A 78 6.85 -12.87 -4.82
N ILE A 79 6.68 -11.94 -5.78
CA ILE A 79 5.36 -11.58 -6.31
C ILE A 79 4.81 -12.74 -7.16
N ASP A 80 3.71 -13.35 -6.70
CA ASP A 80 3.02 -14.42 -7.41
C ASP A 80 1.50 -14.17 -7.51
N PHE A 81 1.09 -13.53 -8.60
CA PHE A 81 -0.33 -13.33 -8.89
C PHE A 81 -1.06 -14.62 -9.30
N GLY A 82 -0.35 -15.71 -9.62
CA GLY A 82 -0.94 -17.01 -9.95
C GLY A 82 -1.34 -17.81 -8.71
N ASP A 83 -0.57 -17.69 -7.63
CA ASP A 83 -0.84 -18.36 -6.37
C ASP A 83 -2.02 -17.72 -5.60
N ARG A 84 -2.95 -18.57 -5.16
CA ARG A 84 -4.16 -18.12 -4.48
C ARG A 84 -3.87 -17.62 -3.06
N ASN A 85 -2.94 -18.24 -2.36
CA ASN A 85 -2.60 -17.87 -0.98
C ASN A 85 -1.84 -16.54 -0.98
N TRP A 86 -0.90 -16.37 -1.91
CA TRP A 86 -0.18 -15.12 -2.11
C TRP A 86 -1.13 -13.96 -2.36
N ARG A 87 -2.09 -14.11 -3.29
CA ARG A 87 -3.10 -13.05 -3.52
C ARG A 87 -3.90 -12.74 -2.27
N LYS A 88 -4.30 -13.75 -1.49
CA LYS A 88 -5.06 -13.55 -0.25
C LYS A 88 -4.29 -12.77 0.80
N GLU A 89 -2.97 -12.94 0.86
CA GLU A 89 -2.12 -12.33 1.87
C GLU A 89 -1.55 -10.97 1.47
N ASN A 90 -1.35 -10.74 0.17
CA ASN A 90 -0.58 -9.59 -0.33
C ASN A 90 -1.41 -8.61 -1.17
N LEU A 91 -2.53 -9.04 -1.76
CA LEU A 91 -3.33 -8.19 -2.64
C LEU A 91 -4.40 -7.48 -1.81
N ILE A 92 -4.31 -6.14 -1.80
CA ILE A 92 -5.23 -5.26 -1.09
C ILE A 92 -6.13 -4.60 -2.13
N PHE A 93 -7.44 -4.73 -1.93
CA PHE A 93 -8.44 -4.03 -2.71
C PHE A 93 -9.11 -2.96 -1.86
N ASN A 94 -9.11 -1.72 -2.34
CA ASN A 94 -9.83 -0.61 -1.74
C ASN A 94 -10.92 -0.12 -2.69
N LEU A 95 -12.12 0.06 -2.13
CA LEU A 95 -13.27 0.64 -2.81
C LEU A 95 -13.64 1.94 -2.10
N ALA A 96 -13.70 3.05 -2.83
CA ALA A 96 -14.16 4.32 -2.30
C ALA A 96 -15.30 4.89 -3.14
N ILE A 97 -16.27 5.47 -2.44
CA ILE A 97 -17.51 6.04 -2.99
C ILE A 97 -17.61 7.47 -2.47
N GLY A 98 -17.77 8.46 -3.37
CA GLY A 98 -17.85 9.87 -2.99
C GLY A 98 -18.82 10.67 -3.85
N TYR A 99 -19.29 11.81 -3.34
CA TYR A 99 -20.18 12.70 -4.07
C TYR A 99 -19.38 13.70 -4.93
N PRO A 100 -19.81 14.02 -6.17
CA PRO A 100 -19.18 15.05 -6.99
C PRO A 100 -19.58 16.43 -6.45
N PHE A 101 -18.66 17.13 -5.79
CA PHE A 101 -18.84 18.53 -5.39
C PHE A 101 -18.31 19.48 -6.47
#